data_AF-A0A5M4AHI1-F1
#
_entry.id   AF-A0A5M4AHI1-F1
#
_cell.length_a   1.000
_cell.length_b   1.000
_cell.length_c   1.000
_cell.angle_alpha   90.00
_cell.angle_beta   90.00
_cell.angle_gamma   90.00
#
_symmetry.space_group_name_H-M   'P 1'
#
loop_
_entity.id
_entity.type
_entity.pdbx_description
1 polymer ?
#
loop_
_entity_poly.entity_id
_entity_poly.type
_entity_poly.pdbx_seq_one_letter_code
_entity_poly.pdbx_strand_id
1 'polypeptide(L)'
;MHKSKEDVAELFHQHFNTPAQSTPVELTNFVREKLREQYQEAGAGITGANFLIAENGNIALTENEGNGVMSTSFPKTHIVIAGIEKIIPSMKDLGFIWPILAGHGTGQKISAYNTIFTGPKRRGEEDGPEKQFIILIDNERSSMLDTNEHWQALKCIRCGACLNACPIYKVVGGYTYNTVYSGPIGSVITPFMKNFAEFGHLSTACTQCGKCEEVCPVMIPLPRLLLLNRKLTNENGGNDWRWGTGMKFFEYISSNRKRMDVTQGSLKNSAVSLTGKNLMGKNKSMPTFEELSFSRQWKIKSKNG
;
A
#
# COMPACT_ATOMS: atom_id res chain seq x y z
N MET A 1 -3.86 0.93 14.56
CA MET A 1 -3.79 0.91 16.03
C MET A 1 -4.43 -0.40 16.44
N HIS A 2 -3.64 -1.36 16.93
CA HIS A 2 -4.20 -2.62 17.44
C HIS A 2 -4.23 -2.49 18.97
N LYS A 3 -5.41 -2.15 19.50
CA LYS A 3 -5.70 -2.10 20.93
C LYS A 3 -6.54 -3.31 21.30
N SER A 4 -6.31 -3.90 22.46
CA SER A 4 -7.19 -4.92 23.02
C SER A 4 -8.56 -4.29 23.36
N LYS A 5 -9.58 -5.13 23.59
CA LYS A 5 -10.89 -4.61 24.02
C LYS A 5 -10.80 -3.95 25.40
N GLU A 6 -9.90 -4.43 26.24
CA GLU A 6 -9.58 -3.88 27.56
C GLU A 6 -8.90 -2.51 27.43
N ASP A 7 -7.92 -2.36 26.54
CA ASP A 7 -7.23 -1.08 26.29
C ASP A 7 -8.21 -0.02 25.76
N VAL A 8 -9.21 -0.44 24.98
CA VAL A 8 -10.26 0.44 24.47
C VAL A 8 -11.20 0.86 25.62
N ALA A 9 -11.63 -0.08 26.47
CA ALA A 9 -12.49 0.24 27.62
C ALA A 9 -11.82 1.21 28.60
N GLU A 10 -10.53 1.00 28.90
CA GLU A 10 -9.77 1.90 29.76
C GLU A 10 -9.66 3.31 29.14
N LEU A 11 -9.40 3.41 27.84
CA LEU A 11 -9.30 4.69 27.14
C LEU A 11 -10.63 5.45 27.14
N PHE A 12 -11.76 4.73 26.95
CA PHE A 12 -13.09 5.32 27.05
C PHE A 12 -13.42 5.79 28.47
N HIS A 13 -13.01 5.02 29.49
CA HIS A 13 -13.15 5.45 30.88
C HIS A 13 -12.36 6.74 31.15
N GLN A 14 -11.10 6.80 30.72
CA GLN A 14 -10.24 7.97 30.91
C GLN A 14 -10.77 9.24 30.24
N HIS A 15 -11.31 9.13 29.01
CA HIS A 15 -11.73 10.31 28.23
C HIS A 15 -13.21 10.66 28.33
N PHE A 16 -14.07 9.69 28.65
CA PHE A 16 -15.52 9.86 28.62
C PHE A 16 -16.21 9.39 29.89
N ASN A 17 -15.46 8.94 30.90
CA ASN A 17 -15.98 8.47 32.19
C ASN A 17 -17.03 7.34 32.05
N THR A 18 -16.93 6.52 31.00
CA THR A 18 -17.71 5.28 30.88
C THR A 18 -17.26 4.28 31.95
N PRO A 19 -18.07 3.28 32.35
CA PRO A 19 -17.61 2.23 33.26
C PRO A 19 -16.29 1.59 32.82
N ALA A 20 -15.34 1.38 33.75
CA ALA A 20 -13.99 0.90 33.44
C ALA A 20 -13.93 -0.48 32.77
N GLN A 21 -14.98 -1.29 32.94
CA GLN A 21 -15.11 -2.62 32.35
C GLN A 21 -16.25 -2.69 31.33
N SER A 22 -16.58 -1.56 30.67
CA SER A 22 -17.59 -1.56 29.63
C SER A 22 -17.28 -2.54 28.51
N THR A 23 -18.30 -3.29 28.11
CA THR A 23 -18.25 -4.22 26.99
C THR A 23 -18.15 -3.46 25.66
N PRO A 24 -17.65 -4.10 24.58
CA PRO A 24 -17.64 -3.48 23.25
C PRO A 24 -19.02 -2.99 22.78
N VAL A 25 -20.09 -3.68 23.18
CA VAL A 25 -21.48 -3.31 22.83
C VAL A 25 -21.89 -2.02 23.53
N GLU A 26 -21.63 -1.89 24.83
CA GLU A 26 -21.94 -0.68 25.61
C GLU A 26 -21.16 0.53 25.08
N LEU A 27 -19.86 0.37 24.81
CA LEU A 27 -19.04 1.43 24.24
C LEU A 27 -19.54 1.85 22.86
N THR A 28 -19.94 0.88 22.02
CA THR A 28 -20.50 1.18 20.70
C THR A 28 -21.81 1.97 20.82
N ASN A 29 -22.70 1.60 21.74
CA ASN A 29 -23.95 2.34 21.95
C ASN A 29 -23.70 3.76 22.45
N PHE A 30 -22.78 3.93 23.41
CA PHE A 30 -22.35 5.24 23.89
C PHE A 30 -21.83 6.13 22.75
N VAL A 31 -20.95 5.59 21.89
CA VAL A 31 -20.44 6.32 20.72
C VAL A 31 -21.57 6.70 19.77
N ARG A 32 -22.53 5.80 19.52
CA ARG A 32 -23.66 6.07 18.61
C ARG A 32 -24.54 7.21 19.12
N GLU A 33 -24.86 7.23 20.40
CA GLU A 33 -25.63 8.33 21.00
C GLU A 33 -24.88 9.66 20.86
N LYS A 34 -23.61 9.68 21.26
CA LYS A 34 -22.77 10.88 21.19
C LYS A 34 -22.57 11.41 19.77
N LEU A 35 -22.32 10.53 18.80
CA LEU A 35 -22.09 10.93 17.41
C LEU A 35 -23.38 11.39 16.71
N ARG A 36 -24.56 10.88 17.10
CA ARG A 36 -25.84 11.29 16.49
C ARG A 36 -26.10 12.78 16.62
N GLU A 37 -25.86 13.34 17.80
CA GLU A 37 -25.98 14.79 18.04
C GLU A 37 -25.02 15.56 17.13
N GLN A 38 -23.76 15.13 17.06
CA GLN A 38 -22.75 15.75 16.22
C GLN A 38 -23.08 15.71 14.72
N TYR A 39 -23.64 14.59 14.23
CA TYR A 39 -24.07 14.48 12.83
C TYR A 39 -25.21 15.44 12.50
N GLN A 40 -26.15 15.66 13.43
CA GLN A 40 -27.28 16.57 13.24
C GLN A 40 -26.86 18.04 13.26
N GLU A 41 -25.87 18.40 14.09
CA GLU A 41 -25.36 19.77 14.21
C GLU A 41 -24.32 20.12 13.14
N ALA A 42 -23.75 19.12 12.45
CA ALA A 42 -22.71 19.33 11.46
C ALA A 42 -23.19 20.18 10.27
N GLY A 43 -22.51 21.30 10.01
CA GLY A 43 -22.82 22.18 8.88
C GLY A 43 -22.48 21.60 7.50
N ALA A 44 -21.52 20.66 7.45
CA ALA A 44 -21.13 19.95 6.25
C ALA A 44 -20.69 18.53 6.59
N GLY A 45 -20.97 17.59 5.70
CA GLY A 45 -20.42 16.24 5.75
C GLY A 45 -19.46 15.98 4.61
N ILE A 46 -18.39 15.26 4.91
CA ILE A 46 -17.31 14.95 3.99
C ILE A 46 -17.27 13.45 3.79
N THR A 47 -17.34 13.01 2.54
CA THR A 47 -17.22 11.59 2.18
C THR A 47 -16.14 11.38 1.14
N GLY A 48 -15.71 10.12 1.01
CA GLY A 48 -14.94 9.68 -0.15
C GLY A 48 -15.86 9.18 -1.28
N ALA A 49 -15.24 8.64 -2.32
CA ALA A 49 -15.95 7.79 -3.28
C ALA A 49 -15.16 6.50 -3.50
N ASN A 50 -15.87 5.37 -3.53
CA ASN A 50 -15.28 4.13 -4.01
C ASN A 50 -15.14 4.19 -5.52
N PHE A 51 -16.20 4.68 -6.19
CA PHE A 51 -16.29 4.87 -7.64
C PHE A 51 -17.06 6.15 -7.99
N LEU A 52 -16.66 6.80 -9.08
CA LEU A 52 -17.37 7.91 -9.73
C LEU A 52 -17.83 7.45 -11.11
N ILE A 53 -19.07 7.71 -11.50
CA ILE A 53 -19.67 7.09 -12.68
C ILE A 53 -19.77 8.14 -13.79
N ALA A 54 -18.98 7.99 -14.84
CA ALA A 54 -18.86 9.00 -15.90
C ALA A 54 -20.16 9.20 -16.68
N GLU A 55 -20.93 8.13 -16.90
CA GLU A 55 -22.20 8.14 -17.67
C GLU A 55 -23.22 9.16 -17.13
N ASN A 56 -23.33 9.30 -15.81
CA ASN A 56 -24.39 10.09 -15.17
C ASN A 56 -23.91 11.00 -14.03
N GLY A 57 -22.60 11.02 -13.74
CA GLY A 57 -22.03 11.83 -12.67
C GLY A 57 -22.31 11.30 -11.25
N ASN A 58 -22.83 10.08 -11.11
CA ASN A 58 -23.17 9.52 -9.80
C ASN A 58 -21.92 9.14 -8.99
N ILE A 59 -22.07 9.19 -7.67
CA ILE A 59 -21.02 8.80 -6.72
C ILE A 59 -21.46 7.52 -6.02
N ALA A 60 -20.66 6.46 -6.13
CA ALA A 60 -20.87 5.21 -5.42
C ALA A 60 -19.97 5.14 -4.18
N LEU A 61 -20.60 5.02 -3.03
CA LEU A 61 -19.97 4.90 -1.72
C LEU A 61 -20.36 3.57 -1.08
N THR A 62 -19.38 2.86 -0.54
CA THR A 62 -19.57 1.63 0.21
C THR A 62 -18.94 1.72 1.58
N GLU A 63 -19.63 1.21 2.59
CA GLU A 63 -19.17 1.22 3.98
C GLU A 63 -19.78 0.05 4.75
N ASN A 64 -19.27 -0.22 5.95
CA ASN A 64 -19.85 -1.22 6.86
C ASN A 64 -20.40 -0.59 8.15
N GLU A 65 -20.20 0.70 8.34
CA GLU A 65 -20.47 1.42 9.58
C GLU A 65 -21.84 2.15 9.55
N GLY A 66 -22.29 2.59 8.36
CA GLY A 66 -23.56 3.32 8.16
C GLY A 66 -23.45 4.83 8.41
N ASN A 67 -22.23 5.35 8.51
CA ASN A 67 -21.92 6.75 8.79
C ASN A 67 -21.96 7.65 7.55
N GLY A 68 -21.72 7.09 6.37
CA GLY A 68 -21.75 7.78 5.09
C GLY A 68 -23.11 8.39 4.82
N VAL A 69 -24.20 7.63 5.00
CA VAL A 69 -25.56 8.17 4.86
C VAL A 69 -25.79 9.29 5.88
N MET A 70 -25.42 9.11 7.15
CA MET A 70 -25.55 10.16 8.18
C MET A 70 -24.76 11.43 7.82
N SER A 71 -23.58 11.28 7.22
CA SER A 71 -22.76 12.39 6.73
C SER A 71 -23.38 13.13 5.55
N THR A 72 -24.41 12.60 4.91
CA THR A 72 -25.04 13.19 3.73
C THR A 72 -26.49 13.60 3.93
N SER A 73 -27.22 12.92 4.82
CA SER A 73 -28.65 13.15 5.03
C SER A 73 -28.92 14.36 5.93
N PHE A 74 -28.14 14.54 7.01
CA PHE A 74 -28.34 15.64 7.96
C PHE A 74 -27.66 16.95 7.55
N PRO A 75 -26.38 16.95 7.12
CA PRO A 75 -25.70 18.21 6.81
C PRO A 75 -26.24 18.86 5.54
N LYS A 76 -26.40 20.19 5.57
CA LYS A 76 -26.87 20.95 4.39
C LYS A 76 -25.90 20.93 3.22
N THR A 77 -24.63 20.65 3.48
CA THR A 77 -23.57 20.61 2.46
C THR A 77 -22.89 19.25 2.46
N HIS A 78 -22.75 18.64 1.28
CA HIS A 78 -21.99 17.41 1.09
C HIS A 78 -20.75 17.68 0.23
N ILE A 79 -19.57 17.34 0.75
CA ILE A 79 -18.30 17.43 0.03
C ILE A 79 -17.77 16.03 -0.22
N VAL A 80 -17.59 15.68 -1.49
CA VAL A 80 -17.03 14.40 -1.93
C VAL A 80 -15.59 14.63 -2.33
N ILE A 81 -14.68 13.85 -1.76
CA ILE A 81 -13.25 13.90 -2.09
C ILE A 81 -12.84 12.56 -2.69
N ALA A 82 -12.42 12.56 -3.94
CA ALA A 82 -12.06 11.34 -4.65
C ALA A 82 -10.87 11.57 -5.58
N GLY A 83 -10.01 10.58 -5.72
CA GLY A 83 -8.97 10.63 -6.73
C GLY A 83 -9.54 10.39 -8.13
N ILE A 84 -8.91 10.97 -9.15
CA ILE A 84 -9.35 10.82 -10.55
C ILE A 84 -9.34 9.37 -11.04
N GLU A 85 -8.59 8.48 -10.39
CA GLU A 85 -8.52 7.05 -10.71
C GLU A 85 -9.78 6.28 -10.32
N LYS A 86 -10.71 6.92 -9.59
CA LYS A 86 -11.97 6.30 -9.16
C LYS A 86 -13.06 6.32 -10.22
N ILE A 87 -12.83 6.96 -11.36
CA ILE A 87 -13.82 7.09 -12.43
C ILE A 87 -13.98 5.75 -13.16
N ILE A 88 -15.23 5.29 -13.28
CA ILE A 88 -15.64 4.15 -14.10
C ILE A 88 -16.62 4.62 -15.17
N PRO A 89 -16.72 3.91 -16.32
CA PRO A 89 -17.53 4.38 -17.44
C PRO A 89 -19.03 4.42 -17.13
N SER A 90 -19.60 3.32 -16.61
CA SER A 90 -21.04 3.12 -16.55
C SER A 90 -21.55 2.48 -15.26
N MET A 91 -22.86 2.55 -15.05
CA MET A 91 -23.56 1.82 -13.99
C MET A 91 -23.40 0.30 -14.11
N LYS A 92 -23.25 -0.20 -15.34
CA LYS A 92 -23.06 -1.62 -15.61
C LYS A 92 -21.72 -2.10 -15.05
N ASP A 93 -20.66 -1.31 -15.19
CA ASP A 93 -19.33 -1.62 -14.64
C ASP A 93 -19.37 -1.69 -13.12
N LEU A 94 -20.11 -0.77 -12.48
CA LEU A 94 -20.32 -0.77 -11.03
C LEU A 94 -20.92 -2.10 -10.56
N GLY A 95 -21.93 -2.62 -11.27
CA GLY A 95 -22.59 -3.89 -10.94
C GLY A 95 -21.64 -5.08 -10.89
N PHE A 96 -20.53 -5.05 -11.64
CA PHE A 96 -19.49 -6.08 -11.59
C PHE A 96 -18.41 -5.79 -10.56
N ILE A 97 -17.95 -4.54 -10.46
CA ILE A 97 -16.80 -4.19 -9.62
C ILE A 97 -17.17 -4.17 -8.14
N TRP A 98 -18.41 -3.81 -7.79
CA TRP A 98 -18.83 -3.70 -6.39
C TRP A 98 -18.78 -5.04 -5.62
N PRO A 99 -19.35 -6.14 -6.15
CA PRO A 99 -19.23 -7.45 -5.51
C PRO A 99 -17.78 -7.93 -5.43
N ILE A 100 -16.96 -7.63 -6.46
CA ILE A 100 -15.53 -7.97 -6.47
C ILE A 100 -14.79 -7.23 -5.35
N LEU A 101 -15.06 -5.92 -5.17
CA LEU A 101 -14.48 -5.12 -4.09
C LEU A 101 -14.82 -5.74 -2.73
N ALA A 102 -16.10 -6.03 -2.48
CA ALA A 102 -16.57 -6.58 -1.22
C ALA A 102 -16.01 -7.99 -0.96
N GLY A 103 -16.04 -8.86 -1.96
CA GLY A 103 -15.57 -10.24 -1.85
C GLY A 103 -14.09 -10.32 -1.52
N HIS A 104 -13.27 -9.48 -2.14
CA HIS A 104 -11.82 -9.44 -1.88
C HIS A 104 -11.44 -8.64 -0.63
N GLY A 105 -12.25 -7.66 -0.23
CA GLY A 105 -11.94 -6.78 0.91
C GLY A 105 -12.44 -7.32 2.24
N THR A 106 -13.71 -7.65 2.34
CA THR A 106 -14.36 -8.07 3.59
C THR A 106 -14.85 -9.52 3.56
N GLY A 107 -14.71 -10.21 2.43
CA GLY A 107 -15.24 -11.58 2.26
C GLY A 107 -16.76 -11.64 2.13
N GLN A 108 -17.43 -10.49 1.99
CA GLN A 108 -18.88 -10.40 1.83
C GLN A 108 -19.25 -10.44 0.33
N LYS A 109 -20.45 -10.93 0.00
CA LYS A 109 -20.96 -10.86 -1.39
C LYS A 109 -21.10 -9.42 -1.88
N ILE A 110 -21.52 -8.54 -0.98
CA ILE A 110 -21.56 -7.09 -1.11
C ILE A 110 -21.39 -6.50 0.29
N SER A 111 -20.79 -5.31 0.44
CA SER A 111 -20.62 -4.66 1.75
C SER A 111 -21.97 -4.27 2.36
N ALA A 112 -22.02 -3.98 3.66
CA ALA A 112 -23.29 -3.80 4.36
C ALA A 112 -24.11 -2.60 3.85
N TYR A 113 -23.47 -1.47 3.54
CA TYR A 113 -24.13 -0.29 3.00
C TYR A 113 -23.52 0.12 1.65
N ASN A 114 -24.40 0.37 0.68
CA ASN A 114 -24.04 0.67 -0.70
C ASN A 114 -24.96 1.79 -1.18
N THR A 115 -24.43 3.01 -1.25
CA THR A 115 -25.21 4.20 -1.57
C THR A 115 -24.72 4.82 -2.85
N ILE A 116 -25.66 5.18 -3.73
CA ILE A 116 -25.39 5.93 -4.95
C ILE A 116 -25.98 7.32 -4.79
N PHE A 117 -25.13 8.32 -4.69
CA PHE A 117 -25.55 9.72 -4.65
C PHE A 117 -25.70 10.24 -6.08
N THR A 118 -26.86 10.86 -6.35
CA THR A 118 -27.24 11.36 -7.69
C THR A 118 -27.32 12.89 -7.75
N GLY A 119 -26.76 13.57 -6.74
CA GLY A 119 -26.79 15.02 -6.62
C GLY A 119 -27.24 15.51 -5.23
N PRO A 120 -27.43 16.84 -5.09
CA PRO A 120 -28.12 17.44 -3.95
C PRO A 120 -29.62 17.11 -3.97
N LYS A 121 -30.29 17.35 -2.82
CA LYS A 121 -31.72 17.12 -2.68
C LYS A 121 -32.53 17.92 -3.70
N ARG A 122 -33.57 17.29 -4.25
CA ARG A 122 -34.49 17.88 -5.23
C ARG A 122 -35.72 18.47 -4.55
N ARG A 123 -36.49 19.26 -5.30
CA ARG A 123 -37.75 19.82 -4.79
C ARG A 123 -38.72 18.68 -4.45
N GLY A 124 -39.17 18.64 -3.20
CA GLY A 124 -40.08 17.61 -2.70
C GLY A 124 -39.39 16.44 -1.99
N GLU A 125 -38.05 16.39 -1.98
CA GLU A 125 -37.30 15.47 -1.13
C GLU A 125 -37.15 16.09 0.27
N GLU A 126 -37.48 15.32 1.32
CA GLU A 126 -37.41 15.77 2.71
C GLU A 126 -35.97 15.83 3.22
N ASP A 127 -35.15 14.85 2.82
CA ASP A 127 -33.79 14.64 3.32
C ASP A 127 -32.72 14.89 2.26
N GLY A 128 -31.50 15.17 2.71
CA GLY A 128 -30.31 15.27 1.87
C GLY A 128 -29.69 16.67 1.83
N PRO A 129 -28.51 16.78 1.19
CA PRO A 129 -27.76 18.02 1.19
C PRO A 129 -28.38 19.02 0.22
N GLU A 130 -28.46 20.29 0.61
CA GLU A 130 -28.87 21.40 -0.28
C GLU A 130 -27.83 21.68 -1.37
N LYS A 131 -26.55 21.42 -1.07
CA LYS A 131 -25.42 21.63 -2.00
C LYS A 131 -24.48 20.44 -1.97
N GLN A 132 -23.98 20.05 -3.14
CA GLN A 132 -22.96 19.03 -3.28
C GLN A 132 -21.74 19.57 -4.03
N PHE A 133 -20.55 19.34 -3.48
CA PHE A 133 -19.27 19.66 -4.09
C PHE A 133 -18.49 18.37 -4.33
N ILE A 134 -17.88 18.23 -5.51
CA ILE A 134 -17.03 17.10 -5.86
C ILE A 134 -15.62 17.62 -6.11
N ILE A 135 -14.67 17.19 -5.27
CA ILE A 135 -13.26 17.57 -5.36
C ILE A 135 -12.51 16.37 -5.92
N LEU A 136 -12.07 16.50 -7.18
CA LEU A 136 -11.23 15.51 -7.85
C LEU A 136 -9.76 15.78 -7.55
N ILE A 137 -9.11 14.83 -6.89
CA ILE A 137 -7.69 14.91 -6.55
C ILE A 137 -6.87 14.22 -7.64
N ASP A 138 -6.03 14.99 -8.31
CA ASP A 138 -4.98 14.44 -9.15
C ASP A 138 -3.80 13.95 -8.29
N ASN A 139 -3.02 14.85 -7.70
CA ASN A 139 -1.88 14.52 -6.82
C ASN A 139 -0.95 13.48 -7.48
N GLU A 140 -0.41 13.86 -8.65
CA GLU A 140 0.50 13.07 -9.50
C GLU A 140 -0.11 11.82 -10.16
N ARG A 141 -1.43 11.65 -10.13
CA ARG A 141 -2.10 10.55 -10.84
C ARG A 141 -2.05 10.72 -12.35
N SER A 142 -2.18 11.94 -12.86
CA SER A 142 -2.07 12.24 -14.29
C SER A 142 -0.65 11.96 -14.79
N SER A 143 0.37 12.42 -14.06
CA SER A 143 1.78 12.07 -14.33
C SER A 143 2.01 10.56 -14.35
N MET A 144 1.38 9.82 -13.43
CA MET A 144 1.46 8.36 -13.35
C MET A 144 0.71 7.67 -14.50
N LEU A 145 -0.42 8.25 -14.94
CA LEU A 145 -1.21 7.79 -16.08
C LEU A 145 -0.41 7.87 -17.39
N ASP A 146 0.43 8.88 -17.54
CA ASP A 146 1.29 9.09 -18.71
C ASP A 146 2.52 8.16 -18.76
N THR A 147 2.76 7.37 -17.71
CA THR A 147 3.88 6.41 -17.71
C THR A 147 3.56 5.18 -18.56
N ASN A 148 4.60 4.52 -19.10
CA ASN A 148 4.42 3.32 -19.93
C ASN A 148 3.74 2.15 -19.19
N GLU A 149 4.04 1.96 -17.90
CA GLU A 149 3.60 0.77 -17.16
C GLU A 149 2.93 1.08 -15.80
N HIS A 150 3.35 2.15 -15.11
CA HIS A 150 2.85 2.43 -13.75
C HIS A 150 1.38 2.86 -13.74
N TRP A 151 0.85 3.39 -14.85
CA TRP A 151 -0.57 3.69 -15.01
C TRP A 151 -1.48 2.52 -14.59
N GLN A 152 -1.02 1.27 -14.75
CA GLN A 152 -1.77 0.08 -14.37
C GLN A 152 -2.11 0.04 -12.88
N ALA A 153 -1.32 0.66 -12.01
CA ALA A 153 -1.64 0.74 -10.58
C ALA A 153 -2.84 1.65 -10.29
N LEU A 154 -3.20 2.57 -11.20
CA LEU A 154 -4.40 3.41 -11.09
C LEU A 154 -5.70 2.62 -11.28
N LYS A 155 -5.65 1.39 -11.83
CA LYS A 155 -6.80 0.46 -11.87
C LYS A 155 -7.26 -0.01 -10.48
N CYS A 156 -6.54 0.35 -9.41
CA CYS A 156 -6.78 -0.19 -8.08
C CYS A 156 -8.15 0.21 -7.51
N ILE A 157 -9.02 -0.78 -7.33
CA ILE A 157 -10.34 -0.61 -6.69
C ILE A 157 -10.28 -0.54 -5.16
N ARG A 158 -9.07 -0.55 -4.57
CA ARG A 158 -8.83 -0.48 -3.11
C ARG A 158 -9.46 -1.63 -2.31
N CYS A 159 -9.55 -2.83 -2.88
CA CYS A 159 -10.10 -4.00 -2.18
C CYS A 159 -9.17 -4.62 -1.12
N GLY A 160 -7.89 -4.24 -1.03
CA GLY A 160 -7.01 -4.77 0.02
C GLY A 160 -6.51 -6.21 -0.16
N ALA A 161 -6.93 -6.94 -1.21
CA ALA A 161 -6.45 -8.32 -1.47
C ALA A 161 -4.93 -8.45 -1.45
N CYS A 162 -4.22 -7.49 -2.07
CA CYS A 162 -2.75 -7.47 -2.07
C CYS A 162 -2.14 -7.30 -0.68
N LEU A 163 -2.81 -6.57 0.23
CA LEU A 163 -2.37 -6.38 1.61
C LEU A 163 -2.46 -7.72 2.35
N ASN A 164 -3.60 -8.40 2.24
CA ASN A 164 -3.87 -9.68 2.89
C ASN A 164 -2.97 -10.82 2.36
N ALA A 165 -2.57 -10.75 1.10
CA ALA A 165 -1.65 -11.72 0.51
C ALA A 165 -0.16 -11.46 0.82
N CYS A 166 0.21 -10.22 1.16
CA CYS A 166 1.61 -9.84 1.30
C CYS A 166 2.22 -10.35 2.62
N PRO A 167 3.27 -11.19 2.58
CA PRO A 167 3.91 -11.69 3.80
C PRO A 167 4.57 -10.55 4.60
N ILE A 168 5.11 -9.53 3.93
CA ILE A 168 5.72 -8.37 4.60
C ILE A 168 4.65 -7.58 5.35
N TYR A 169 3.58 -7.19 4.67
CA TYR A 169 2.49 -6.41 5.28
C TYR A 169 1.88 -7.12 6.50
N LYS A 170 1.71 -8.45 6.45
CA LYS A 170 1.22 -9.26 7.56
C LYS A 170 2.10 -9.21 8.81
N VAL A 171 3.41 -9.03 8.64
CA VAL A 171 4.37 -9.00 9.76
C VAL A 171 4.56 -7.57 10.28
N VAL A 172 4.75 -6.59 9.40
CA VAL A 172 5.11 -5.22 9.80
C VAL A 172 3.91 -4.29 9.99
N GLY A 173 2.73 -4.69 9.51
CA GLY A 173 1.52 -3.87 9.54
C GLY A 173 1.58 -2.62 8.64
N GLY A 174 0.51 -1.82 8.64
CA GLY A 174 0.41 -0.64 7.78
C GLY A 174 1.20 0.59 8.26
N TYR A 175 1.41 0.74 9.57
CA TYR A 175 2.04 1.93 10.16
C TYR A 175 3.51 2.10 9.77
N THR A 176 4.22 0.99 9.59
CA THR A 176 5.65 0.98 9.25
C THR A 176 5.93 1.55 7.85
N TYR A 177 4.92 1.69 7.00
CA TYR A 177 5.04 2.31 5.68
C TYR A 177 5.12 3.86 5.77
N ASN A 178 4.70 4.47 6.88
CA ASN A 178 4.69 5.92 7.09
C ASN A 178 4.01 6.74 5.96
N THR A 179 2.94 6.20 5.40
CA THR A 179 2.12 6.83 4.35
C THR A 179 0.68 6.38 4.47
N VAL A 180 -0.24 7.17 3.90
CA VAL A 180 -1.68 6.84 3.85
C VAL A 180 -1.92 5.54 3.07
N TYR A 181 -1.13 5.29 2.04
CA TYR A 181 -1.27 4.10 1.22
C TYR A 181 -0.21 3.06 1.58
N SER A 182 -0.64 1.94 2.16
CA SER A 182 0.27 0.93 2.68
C SER A 182 0.32 -0.33 1.79
N GLY A 183 1.25 -1.25 2.13
CA GLY A 183 1.44 -2.54 1.47
C GLY A 183 1.87 -2.46 0.00
N PRO A 184 1.65 -3.52 -0.80
CA PRO A 184 2.18 -3.58 -2.17
C PRO A 184 1.73 -2.44 -3.07
N ILE A 185 0.42 -2.13 -3.11
CA ILE A 185 -0.10 -1.03 -3.91
C ILE A 185 0.43 0.33 -3.42
N GLY A 186 0.48 0.53 -2.10
CA GLY A 186 1.03 1.74 -1.50
C GLY A 186 2.49 1.97 -1.85
N SER A 187 3.29 0.90 -1.88
CA SER A 187 4.70 0.93 -2.25
C SER A 187 4.93 1.26 -3.73
N VAL A 188 3.94 1.00 -4.59
CA VAL A 188 3.97 1.42 -6.00
C VAL A 188 3.66 2.90 -6.14
N ILE A 189 2.56 3.37 -5.53
CA ILE A 189 2.01 4.72 -5.80
C ILE A 189 2.65 5.84 -4.95
N THR A 190 3.08 5.54 -3.72
CA THR A 190 3.57 6.58 -2.80
C THR A 190 4.81 7.33 -3.32
N PRO A 191 5.82 6.67 -3.93
CA PRO A 191 6.97 7.39 -4.50
C PRO A 191 6.59 8.44 -5.56
N PHE A 192 5.54 8.21 -6.35
CA PHE A 192 5.02 9.20 -7.31
C PHE A 192 4.31 10.35 -6.58
N MET A 193 3.47 10.04 -5.60
CA MET A 193 2.66 11.03 -4.88
C MET A 193 3.46 11.90 -3.88
N LYS A 194 4.64 11.45 -3.49
CA LYS A 194 5.51 12.15 -2.52
C LYS A 194 6.84 12.48 -3.17
N ASN A 195 7.75 11.51 -3.20
CA ASN A 195 8.99 11.56 -3.96
C ASN A 195 9.71 10.20 -3.83
N PHE A 196 10.55 9.89 -4.82
CA PHE A 196 11.33 8.64 -4.84
C PHE A 196 12.51 8.62 -3.86
N ALA A 197 13.07 9.78 -3.49
CA ALA A 197 14.20 9.83 -2.57
C ALA A 197 13.83 9.34 -1.16
N GLU A 198 12.65 9.75 -0.68
CA GLU A 198 12.13 9.41 0.63
C GLU A 198 11.42 8.06 0.63
N PHE A 199 10.58 7.77 -0.36
CA PHE A 199 9.71 6.58 -0.35
C PHE A 199 10.10 5.46 -1.32
N GLY A 200 11.13 5.65 -2.15
CA GLY A 200 11.60 4.61 -3.10
C GLY A 200 12.04 3.32 -2.41
N HIS A 201 12.54 3.43 -1.17
CA HIS A 201 12.93 2.30 -0.34
C HIS A 201 11.77 1.32 -0.06
N LEU A 202 10.50 1.76 -0.08
CA LEU A 202 9.34 0.88 0.12
C LEU A 202 9.32 -0.27 -0.89
N SER A 203 9.75 0.00 -2.12
CA SER A 203 9.81 -1.02 -3.17
C SER A 203 10.87 -2.08 -2.89
N THR A 204 11.92 -1.76 -2.12
CA THR A 204 13.00 -2.71 -1.76
C THR A 204 12.55 -3.76 -0.75
N ALA A 205 11.52 -3.48 0.06
CA ALA A 205 10.98 -4.43 1.04
C ALA A 205 10.27 -5.63 0.40
N CYS A 206 9.83 -5.52 -0.86
CA CYS A 206 9.13 -6.60 -1.57
C CYS A 206 10.03 -7.82 -1.81
N THR A 207 9.55 -9.02 -1.49
CA THR A 207 10.27 -10.29 -1.75
C THR A 207 10.09 -10.82 -3.17
N GLN A 208 9.31 -10.13 -4.02
CA GLN A 208 9.01 -10.54 -5.39
C GLN A 208 8.35 -11.94 -5.50
N CYS A 209 7.55 -12.33 -4.51
CA CYS A 209 6.91 -13.64 -4.47
C CYS A 209 5.70 -13.81 -5.42
N GLY A 210 5.24 -12.76 -6.10
CA GLY A 210 4.14 -12.82 -7.07
C GLY A 210 2.72 -12.87 -6.48
N LYS A 211 2.54 -13.21 -5.19
CA LYS A 211 1.20 -13.50 -4.64
C LYS A 211 0.20 -12.35 -4.76
N CYS A 212 0.65 -11.10 -4.65
CA CYS A 212 -0.22 -9.93 -4.76
C CYS A 212 -0.81 -9.74 -6.17
N GLU A 213 -0.11 -10.20 -7.22
CA GLU A 213 -0.60 -10.18 -8.60
C GLU A 213 -1.62 -11.30 -8.83
N GLU A 214 -1.32 -12.52 -8.34
CA GLU A 214 -2.22 -13.67 -8.42
C GLU A 214 -3.61 -13.40 -7.82
N VAL A 215 -3.67 -12.69 -6.68
CA VAL A 215 -4.94 -12.40 -6.00
C VAL A 215 -5.61 -11.10 -6.46
N CYS A 216 -4.99 -10.33 -7.35
CA CYS A 216 -5.51 -9.01 -7.73
C CYS A 216 -6.67 -9.17 -8.71
N PRO A 217 -7.91 -8.77 -8.35
CA PRO A 217 -9.06 -8.98 -9.24
C PRO A 217 -9.07 -8.06 -10.47
N VAL A 218 -8.21 -7.04 -10.48
CA VAL A 218 -8.08 -6.06 -11.57
C VAL A 218 -6.71 -6.15 -12.28
N MET A 219 -6.02 -7.29 -12.10
CA MET A 219 -4.82 -7.67 -12.86
C MET A 219 -3.74 -6.58 -12.86
N ILE A 220 -3.38 -6.08 -11.68
CA ILE A 220 -2.27 -5.12 -11.53
C ILE A 220 -0.99 -5.92 -11.30
N PRO A 221 0.03 -5.78 -12.17
CA PRO A 221 1.29 -6.52 -12.05
C PRO A 221 2.21 -5.89 -11.00
N LEU A 222 1.76 -5.85 -9.75
CA LEU A 222 2.43 -5.18 -8.63
C LEU A 222 3.91 -5.59 -8.46
N PRO A 223 4.31 -6.88 -8.55
CA PRO A 223 5.73 -7.26 -8.46
C PRO A 223 6.59 -6.55 -9.51
N ARG A 224 6.11 -6.52 -10.76
CA ARG A 224 6.77 -5.83 -11.87
C ARG A 224 6.86 -4.32 -11.65
N LEU A 225 5.75 -3.68 -11.25
CA LEU A 225 5.75 -2.24 -10.96
C LEU A 225 6.72 -1.88 -9.82
N LEU A 226 6.85 -2.74 -8.81
CA LEU A 226 7.83 -2.54 -7.73
C LEU A 226 9.28 -2.70 -8.21
N LEU A 227 9.56 -3.57 -9.19
CA LEU A 227 10.88 -3.64 -9.83
C LEU A 227 11.18 -2.37 -10.63
N LEU A 228 10.20 -1.84 -11.35
CA LEU A 228 10.34 -0.57 -12.07
C LEU A 228 10.60 0.58 -11.10
N ASN A 229 9.90 0.64 -9.97
CA ASN A 229 10.19 1.63 -8.93
C ASN A 229 11.62 1.51 -8.39
N ARG A 230 12.16 0.30 -8.19
CA ARG A 230 13.57 0.10 -7.81
C ARG A 230 14.52 0.64 -8.87
N LYS A 231 14.23 0.38 -10.15
CA LYS A 231 15.01 0.92 -11.27
C LYS A 231 15.02 2.45 -11.26
N LEU A 232 13.83 3.07 -11.17
CA LEU A 232 13.68 4.53 -11.11
C LEU A 232 14.39 5.13 -9.88
N THR A 233 14.30 4.47 -8.72
CA THR A 233 15.01 4.90 -7.50
C THR A 233 16.52 4.90 -7.73
N ASN A 234 17.06 3.87 -8.39
CA ASN A 234 18.48 3.77 -8.69
C ASN A 234 18.93 4.83 -9.72
N GLU A 235 18.11 5.11 -10.74
CA GLU A 235 18.40 6.11 -11.78
C GLU A 235 18.35 7.54 -11.23
N ASN A 236 17.45 7.82 -10.30
CA ASN A 236 17.28 9.14 -9.67
C ASN A 236 18.22 9.39 -8.47
N GLY A 237 19.28 8.60 -8.31
CA GLY A 237 20.30 8.83 -7.27
C GLY A 237 19.88 8.44 -5.86
N GLY A 238 18.86 7.57 -5.70
CA GLY A 238 18.40 7.08 -4.40
C GLY A 238 19.38 6.14 -3.67
N ASN A 239 20.52 5.81 -4.28
CA ASN A 239 21.59 5.03 -3.65
C ASN A 239 22.81 5.90 -3.36
N ASP A 240 23.46 5.65 -2.23
CA ASP A 240 24.78 6.20 -1.91
C ASP A 240 25.74 5.96 -3.10
N TRP A 241 26.46 7.00 -3.52
CA TRP A 241 27.43 6.93 -4.63
C TRP A 241 28.47 5.82 -4.40
N ARG A 242 28.80 5.53 -3.14
CA ARG A 242 29.67 4.41 -2.74
C ARG A 242 29.08 3.07 -3.16
N TRP A 243 27.78 2.89 -2.93
CA TRP A 243 27.05 1.69 -3.34
C TRP A 243 27.00 1.57 -4.86
N GLY A 244 26.68 2.65 -5.57
CA GLY A 244 26.65 2.66 -7.04
C GLY A 244 28.01 2.29 -7.66
N THR A 245 29.10 2.82 -7.10
CA THR A 245 30.46 2.50 -7.54
C THR A 245 30.85 1.05 -7.23
N GLY A 246 30.51 0.58 -6.03
CA GLY A 246 30.74 -0.81 -5.61
C GLY A 246 30.00 -1.81 -6.51
N MET A 247 28.75 -1.52 -6.87
CA MET A 247 27.96 -2.37 -7.78
C MET A 247 28.53 -2.40 -9.19
N LYS A 248 29.00 -1.28 -9.75
CA LYS A 248 29.69 -1.24 -11.05
C LYS A 248 31.01 -2.02 -11.02
N PHE A 249 31.76 -1.92 -9.93
CA PHE A 249 32.97 -2.72 -9.76
C PHE A 249 32.65 -4.22 -9.67
N PHE A 250 31.61 -4.59 -8.92
CA PHE A 250 31.12 -5.96 -8.83
C PHE A 250 30.68 -6.49 -10.19
N GLU A 251 29.93 -5.72 -10.97
CA GLU A 251 29.53 -6.05 -12.36
C GLU A 251 30.76 -6.25 -13.26
N TYR A 252 31.74 -5.36 -13.20
CA TYR A 252 32.97 -5.46 -13.99
C TYR A 252 33.77 -6.75 -13.67
N ILE A 253 33.82 -7.14 -12.39
CA ILE A 253 34.49 -8.38 -11.97
C ILE A 253 33.66 -9.61 -12.34
N SER A 254 32.35 -9.61 -12.08
CA SER A 254 31.46 -10.76 -12.27
C SER A 254 31.10 -11.04 -13.73
N SER A 255 31.15 -10.03 -14.60
CA SER A 255 30.89 -10.17 -16.05
C SER A 255 31.95 -10.98 -16.79
N ASN A 256 33.14 -11.21 -16.22
CA ASN A 256 34.19 -11.99 -16.87
C ASN A 256 34.77 -13.04 -15.92
N ARG A 257 34.66 -14.31 -16.33
CA ARG A 257 35.12 -15.44 -15.51
C ARG A 257 36.60 -15.36 -15.15
N LYS A 258 37.47 -14.88 -16.05
CA LYS A 258 38.91 -14.72 -15.76
C LYS A 258 39.13 -13.73 -14.61
N ARG A 259 38.36 -12.64 -14.56
CA ARG A 259 38.45 -11.61 -13.50
C ARG A 259 37.96 -12.15 -12.16
N MET A 260 36.86 -12.90 -12.14
CA MET A 260 36.41 -13.59 -10.93
C MET A 260 37.48 -14.55 -10.38
N ASP A 261 38.14 -15.29 -11.27
CA ASP A 261 39.16 -16.28 -10.93
C ASP A 261 40.49 -15.67 -10.47
N VAL A 262 40.72 -14.35 -10.65
CA VAL A 262 41.89 -13.62 -10.12
C VAL A 262 41.76 -13.38 -8.61
N THR A 263 40.53 -13.26 -8.09
CA THR A 263 40.28 -13.03 -6.66
C THR A 263 40.39 -14.34 -5.86
N GLN A 264 41.61 -14.76 -5.55
CA GLN A 264 41.89 -15.97 -4.75
C GLN A 264 41.33 -15.88 -3.32
N GLY A 265 41.04 -17.04 -2.72
CA GLY A 265 40.53 -17.13 -1.34
C GLY A 265 41.47 -16.52 -0.31
N SER A 266 42.79 -16.60 -0.52
CA SER A 266 43.82 -16.00 0.33
C SER A 266 43.67 -14.48 0.46
N LEU A 267 43.41 -13.79 -0.66
CA LEU A 267 43.20 -12.33 -0.69
C LEU A 267 41.89 -11.95 0.01
N LYS A 268 40.84 -12.76 -0.16
CA LYS A 268 39.53 -12.56 0.49
C LYS A 268 39.60 -12.79 2.00
N ASN A 269 40.27 -13.85 2.43
CA ASN A 269 40.51 -14.15 3.84
C ASN A 269 41.33 -13.05 4.52
N SER A 270 42.36 -12.54 3.84
CA SER A 270 43.19 -11.43 4.33
C SER A 270 42.40 -10.12 4.43
N ALA A 271 41.57 -9.80 3.44
CA ALA A 271 40.71 -8.62 3.47
C ALA A 271 39.66 -8.68 4.59
N VAL A 272 39.10 -9.88 4.85
CA VAL A 272 38.14 -10.13 5.93
C VAL A 272 38.81 -10.08 7.31
N SER A 273 40.03 -10.59 7.45
CA SER A 273 40.78 -10.47 8.72
C SER A 273 41.19 -9.02 9.01
N LEU A 274 41.51 -8.23 7.97
CA LEU A 274 41.87 -6.82 8.10
C LEU A 274 40.69 -5.90 8.44
N THR A 275 39.48 -6.25 8.02
CA THR A 275 38.30 -5.42 8.28
C THR A 275 37.83 -5.48 9.74
N GLY A 276 38.29 -6.45 10.54
CA GLY A 276 38.20 -6.52 12.01
C GLY A 276 36.79 -6.54 12.61
N LYS A 277 35.77 -6.20 11.81
CA LYS A 277 34.36 -6.18 12.17
C LYS A 277 33.70 -7.34 11.47
N ASN A 278 32.98 -8.13 12.25
CA ASN A 278 32.12 -9.16 11.73
C ASN A 278 31.00 -8.54 10.89
N LEU A 279 31.20 -8.51 9.57
CA LEU A 279 30.27 -7.91 8.61
C LEU A 279 28.90 -8.61 8.61
N MET A 280 28.80 -9.84 9.14
CA MET A 280 27.54 -10.58 9.28
C MET A 280 26.80 -10.32 10.60
N GLY A 281 27.31 -9.42 11.44
CA GLY A 281 26.74 -9.08 12.74
C GLY A 281 27.27 -9.96 13.89
N LYS A 282 26.77 -9.73 15.10
CA LYS A 282 27.34 -10.32 16.34
C LYS A 282 27.19 -11.85 16.42
N ASN A 283 26.20 -12.43 15.73
CA ASN A 283 25.80 -13.83 15.91
C ASN A 283 26.25 -14.78 14.78
N LYS A 284 27.05 -14.32 13.81
CA LYS A 284 27.46 -15.13 12.65
C LYS A 284 28.93 -14.93 12.36
N SER A 285 29.78 -15.94 12.34
CA SER A 285 31.18 -15.78 11.88
C SER A 285 31.25 -15.65 10.36
N MET A 286 32.26 -14.91 9.88
CA MET A 286 32.57 -14.91 8.45
C MET A 286 33.08 -16.29 8.05
N PRO A 287 32.59 -16.87 6.93
CA PRO A 287 33.11 -18.13 6.42
C PRO A 287 34.55 -17.96 5.91
N THR A 288 35.36 -19.01 6.03
CA THR A 288 36.66 -19.09 5.36
C THR A 288 36.44 -19.29 3.86
N PHE A 289 37.05 -18.44 3.05
CA PHE A 289 36.98 -18.55 1.59
C PHE A 289 38.04 -19.54 1.10
N GLU A 290 37.61 -20.50 0.28
CA GLU A 290 38.48 -21.50 -0.32
C GLU A 290 39.50 -20.86 -1.30
N GLU A 291 40.74 -21.36 -1.33
CA GLU A 291 41.83 -20.74 -2.09
C GLU A 291 41.54 -20.64 -3.59
N LEU A 292 40.96 -21.71 -4.14
CA LEU A 292 40.60 -21.82 -5.55
C LEU A 292 39.11 -21.55 -5.75
N SER A 293 38.77 -20.85 -6.83
CA SER A 293 37.37 -20.71 -7.25
C SER A 293 36.78 -22.05 -7.67
N PHE A 294 35.45 -22.19 -7.56
CA PHE A 294 34.74 -23.42 -7.95
C PHE A 294 35.09 -23.89 -9.38
N SER A 295 35.29 -22.99 -10.34
CA SER A 295 35.69 -23.39 -11.72
C SER A 295 37.07 -24.01 -11.76
N ARG A 296 38.03 -23.47 -10.99
CA ARG A 296 39.39 -24.01 -10.95
C ARG A 296 39.40 -25.36 -10.27
N GLN A 297 38.69 -25.50 -9.15
CA GLN A 297 38.49 -26.79 -8.49
C GLN A 297 37.84 -27.82 -9.43
N TRP A 298 36.79 -27.42 -10.15
CA TRP A 298 36.12 -28.28 -11.14
C TRP A 298 37.05 -28.69 -12.28
N LYS A 299 37.84 -27.76 -12.84
CA LYS A 299 38.83 -28.05 -13.89
C LYS A 299 39.94 -28.98 -13.43
N ILE A 300 40.35 -28.91 -12.17
CA ILE A 300 41.34 -29.83 -11.59
C ILE A 300 40.71 -31.21 -11.42
N LYS A 301 39.49 -31.30 -10.85
CA LYS A 301 38.78 -32.58 -10.68
C LYS A 301 38.46 -33.27 -12.02
N SER A 302 38.02 -32.53 -13.03
CA SER A 302 37.72 -33.06 -14.37
C SER A 302 38.94 -33.41 -15.23
N LYS A 303 40.15 -33.01 -14.82
CA LYS A 303 41.41 -33.46 -15.45
C LYS A 303 42.01 -34.70 -14.76
N ASN A 304 41.57 -35.00 -13.54
CA ASN A 304 42.09 -36.07 -12.70
C ASN A 304 41.15 -37.28 -12.60
N GLY A 305 40.06 -37.30 -13.38
CA GLY A 305 39.14 -38.44 -13.56
C GLY A 305 38.89 -38.66 -15.04
#